data_AF-A0A8T4UHC0-F1
#
_entry.id   AF-A0A8T4UHC0-F1
#
_cell.length_a   1.000
_cell.length_b   1.000
_cell.length_c   1.000
_cell.angle_alpha   90.00
_cell.angle_beta   90.00
_cell.angle_gamma   90.00
#
_symmetry.space_group_name_H-M   'P 1'
#
loop_
_entity.id
_entity.type
_entity.pdbx_description
1 polymer ?
#
loop_
_entity_poly.entity_id
_entity_poly.type
_entity_poly.pdbx_seq_one_letter_code
_entity_poly.pdbx_strand_id
1 'polypeptide(L)' 'MPNKNLAVAGLVLFVKREELKLIDKYEGKSYKREKVDLASKNRAWTYVFNCD' A
#
# COMPACT_ATOMS: atom_id res chain seq x y z
N MET A 1 -11.68 8.47 -2.50
CA MET A 1 -11.37 8.70 -1.07
C MET A 1 -11.31 7.38 -0.32
N PRO A 2 -10.37 7.18 0.61
CA PRO A 2 -10.27 5.96 1.42
C PRO A 2 -11.48 5.83 2.35
N ASN A 3 -12.13 4.67 2.38
CA ASN A 3 -13.22 4.40 3.31
C ASN A 3 -12.66 3.76 4.59
N LYS A 4 -12.69 4.52 5.70
CA LYS A 4 -12.14 4.06 7.00
C LYS A 4 -12.98 2.98 7.70
N ASN A 5 -14.20 2.73 7.22
CA ASN A 5 -15.14 1.81 7.85
C ASN A 5 -15.19 0.44 7.17
N LEU A 6 -14.40 0.24 6.10
CA LEU A 6 -14.36 -1.01 5.36
C LEU A 6 -12.96 -1.62 5.42
N ALA A 7 -12.90 -2.86 5.88
CA ALA A 7 -11.71 -3.68 5.78
C ALA A 7 -11.63 -4.31 4.38
N VAL A 8 -10.42 -4.37 3.83
CA VAL A 8 -10.15 -5.04 2.55
C VAL A 8 -9.29 -6.28 2.83
N ALA A 9 -9.76 -7.44 2.39
CA ALA A 9 -8.96 -8.67 2.45
C ALA A 9 -7.88 -8.65 1.37
N GLY A 10 -6.69 -9.14 1.70
CA GLY A 10 -5.55 -9.15 0.78
C GLY A 10 -4.37 -9.96 1.30
N LEU A 11 -3.26 -9.92 0.55
CA LEU A 11 -2.01 -10.59 0.89
C LEU A 11 -0.92 -9.56 1.20
N VAL A 12 -0.05 -9.90 2.15
CA VAL A 12 1.13 -9.09 2.48
C VAL A 12 2.36 -9.76 1.89
N LEU A 13 3.09 -9.04 1.04
CA LEU A 13 4.32 -9.52 0.42
C LEU A 13 5.54 -8.93 1.15
N PHE A 14 6.52 -9.78 1.46
CA PHE A 14 7.83 -9.34 1.95
C PHE A 14 8.76 -9.16 0.77
N VAL A 15 9.18 -7.91 0.54
CA VAL A 15 10.01 -7.54 -0.61
C VAL A 15 11.31 -6.88 -0.14
N LYS A 16 12.36 -7.04 -0.95
CA LYS A 16 13.63 -6.34 -0.77
C LYS A 16 13.47 -4.85 -1.09
N ARG A 17 14.43 -4.05 -0.63
CA ARG A 17 14.43 -2.60 -0.86
C ARG A 17 14.47 -2.25 -2.34
N GLU A 18 15.20 -3.02 -3.13
CA GLU A 18 15.36 -2.84 -4.58
C GLU A 18 14.04 -3.12 -5.31
N GLU A 19 13.33 -4.18 -4.92
CA GLU A 19 12.01 -4.53 -5.45
C GLU A 19 10.98 -3.46 -5.09
N LEU A 20 11.02 -2.96 -3.86
CA LEU A 20 10.14 -1.88 -3.41
C LEU A 20 10.30 -0.61 -4.26
N LYS A 21 11.52 -0.26 -4.69
CA LYS A 21 11.77 0.86 -5.62
C LYS A 21 11.17 0.61 -7.00
N LEU A 22 11.17 -0.64 -7.48
CA LEU A 22 10.56 -0.99 -8.76
C LEU A 22 9.04 -0.87 -8.70
N ILE A 23 8.43 -1.32 -7.60
CA ILE A 23 6.99 -1.18 -7.37
C ILE A 23 6.62 0.31 -7.28
N ASP A 24 7.39 1.12 -6.55
CA ASP A 24 7.20 2.58 -6.50
C ASP A 24 7.24 3.22 -7.89
N LYS A 25 8.16 2.78 -8.76
CA LYS A 25 8.26 3.29 -10.13
C LYS A 25 7.05 2.91 -10.98
N TYR A 26 6.47 1.73 -10.74
CA TYR A 26 5.33 1.22 -11.49
C TYR A 26 4.02 1.88 -11.04
N GLU A 27 3.72 1.82 -9.74
CA GLU A 27 2.48 2.31 -9.14
C GLU A 27 2.45 3.83 -8.95
N GLY A 28 3.61 4.44 -8.70
CA GLY A 28 3.76 5.84 -8.28
C GLY A 28 3.23 6.90 -9.24
N LYS A 29 2.85 6.51 -10.48
CA LYS A 29 2.20 7.40 -11.46
C LYS A 29 0.74 7.68 -11.11
N SER A 30 0.05 6.72 -10.51
CA SER A 30 -1.40 6.79 -10.25
C SER A 30 -1.73 6.61 -8.77
N TYR A 31 -0.78 6.10 -7.99
CA TYR A 31 -0.97 5.78 -6.59
C TYR A 31 0.12 6.38 -5.73
N LYS A 32 -0.24 6.79 -4.52
CA LYS A 32 0.67 7.23 -3.47
C LYS A 32 0.85 6.11 -2.46
N ARG A 33 2.10 5.86 -2.06
CA ARG A 33 2.39 4.85 -1.05
C ARG A 33 2.08 5.37 0.35
N GLU A 34 1.32 4.61 1.12
CA GLU A 34 0.95 4.91 2.51
C GLU A 34 1.14 3.71 3.43
N LYS A 35 1.36 3.95 4.73
CA LYS A 35 1.38 2.89 5.74
C LYS A 35 -0.03 2.65 6.25
N VAL A 36 -0.42 1.38 6.34
CA VAL A 36 -1.69 0.96 6.93
C VAL A 36 -1.44 0.01 8.10
N ASP A 37 -2.30 0.09 9.11
CA ASP A 37 -2.35 -0.89 10.19
C ASP A 37 -3.19 -2.10 9.72
N LEU A 38 -2.68 -3.30 9.98
CA LEU A 38 -3.34 -4.56 9.68
C LEU A 38 -4.09 -5.07 10.91
N ALA A 39 -5.09 -5.92 10.71
CA ALA A 39 -5.81 -6.58 11.81
C ALA A 39 -4.88 -7.38 12.75
N SER A 40 -3.74 -7.85 12.23
CA SER A 40 -2.70 -8.53 13.01
C SER A 40 -1.86 -7.60 13.89
N LYS A 41 -2.19 -6.30 13.97
CA LYS A 41 -1.43 -5.23 14.66
C LYS A 41 -0.05 -4.92 14.06
N ASN A 42 0.25 -5.46 12.88
CA ASN A 42 1.43 -5.09 12.11
C ASN A 42 1.13 -3.91 11.19
N ARG A 43 2.19 -3.26 10.68
CA ARG A 43 2.07 -2.23 9.64
C ARG A 43 2.64 -2.72 8.32
N ALA A 44 1.98 -2.36 7.23
CA ALA A 44 2.45 -2.63 5.88
C ALA A 44 2.33 -1.38 5.02
N TRP A 45 3.10 -1.35 3.93
CA TRP A 45 2.93 -0.36 2.88
C TRP A 45 1.84 -0.80 1.91
N THR A 46 1.04 0.15 1.43
CA THR A 46 0.07 -0.05 0.36
C THR A 46 0.08 1.15 -0.60
N TYR A 47 -0.54 1.01 -1.76
CA TYR A 47 -0.64 2.04 -2.79
C TYR A 47 -2.09 2.51 -2.87
N VAL A 48 -2.32 3.77 -2.52
CA VAL A 48 -3.64 4.39 -2.48
C VAL A 48 -3.79 5.29 -3.69
N PHE A 49 -4.89 5.15 -4.42
CA PHE A 49 -5.13 5.92 -5.65
C PHE A 49 -5.12 7.42 -5.33
N ASN A 50 -4.29 8.16 -6.06
CA ASN A 50 -4.20 9.61 -5.90
C ASN A 50 -5.31 10.26 -6.73
N CYS A 51 -6.46 10.51 -6.10
CA CYS A 51 -7.44 11.45 -6.63
C CYS A 51 -6.95 12.87 -6.32
N ASP A 52 -6.10 13.43 -7.16
CA ASP A 52 -6.12 14.88 -7.36
C ASP A 52 -7.33 15.23 -8.25
#